data_AF-A0AAU3EDC8-F1
#
_entry.id   AF-A0AAU3EDC8-F1
#
_cell.length_a   1.000
_cell.length_b   1.000
_cell.length_c   1.000
_cell.angle_alpha   90.00
_cell.angle_beta   90.00
_cell.angle_gamma   90.00
#
_symmetry.space_group_name_H-M   'P 1'
#
loop_
_entity.id
_entity.type
_entity.pdbx_description
1 polymer ?
#
loop_
_entity_poly.entity_id
_entity_poly.type
_entity_poly.pdbx_seq_one_letter_code
_entity_poly.pdbx_strand_id
1 'polypeptide(L)'
;MFRRWFGNRSKAGAGRSGGPLGGLTLPAHAGVLSCRVLDPVNGPVQQAEFVLTDTMGRRTVGGETDPYGSVFATVPPGEYRLAVTAEGFTPFHGSATVTEGGHSGLGDVTLQVAQPPSLPEPGEWEIEPMHSQISFTARHIGLARIHGRFNTFAGAVRIADHMENSAMHVIIDAASIDTNVQMRDDHLRSGDFLDVARFPVMEFYSERFVHRGGSRWGVTGALTLHGVSRTVTLDTQYLGIGNGMEGEVRAACRATTELHRDDFTMRWQTMLARGIAAVGNSITIDLDVQIVKKQDG
;
A
#
# COMPACT_ATOMS: atom_id res chain seq x y z
N MET A 1 -12.52 61.62 -71.34
CA MET A 1 -13.32 62.52 -70.49
C MET A 1 -14.08 61.64 -69.49
N PHE A 2 -13.85 61.84 -68.18
CA PHE A 2 -14.57 61.30 -67.00
C PHE A 2 -14.53 59.78 -66.71
N ARG A 3 -14.42 59.25 -65.47
CA ARG A 3 -13.85 59.61 -64.15
C ARG A 3 -14.09 58.40 -63.20
N ARG A 4 -13.13 58.09 -62.28
CA ARG A 4 -13.32 57.46 -60.92
C ARG A 4 -13.68 55.95 -60.88
N TRP A 5 -13.33 55.13 -59.87
CA TRP A 5 -12.97 55.33 -58.45
C TRP A 5 -12.28 54.07 -57.85
N PHE A 6 -11.83 54.17 -56.59
CA PHE A 6 -10.83 53.39 -55.84
C PHE A 6 -11.24 51.97 -55.37
N GLY A 7 -10.24 51.15 -54.96
CA GLY A 7 -10.44 50.18 -53.87
C GLY A 7 -9.34 49.11 -53.69
N ASN A 8 -8.42 49.34 -52.75
CA ASN A 8 -7.31 48.47 -52.35
C ASN A 8 -7.79 47.36 -51.38
N ARG A 9 -7.30 46.11 -51.48
CA ARG A 9 -7.40 45.11 -50.39
C ARG A 9 -6.22 44.13 -50.40
N SER A 10 -5.43 44.22 -49.33
CA SER A 10 -4.39 43.29 -48.89
C SER A 10 -4.97 41.93 -48.46
N LYS A 11 -4.32 40.84 -48.88
CA LYS A 11 -4.42 39.52 -48.26
C LYS A 11 -3.03 39.09 -47.80
N ALA A 12 -2.82 39.05 -46.49
CA ALA A 12 -1.79 38.24 -45.86
C ALA A 12 -2.53 37.30 -44.89
N GLY A 13 -2.64 36.02 -45.28
CA GLY A 13 -3.17 34.97 -44.42
C GLY A 13 -2.04 34.36 -43.61
N ALA A 14 -2.11 34.48 -42.29
CA ALA A 14 -1.28 33.73 -41.36
C ALA A 14 -2.10 32.53 -40.87
N GLY A 15 -1.68 31.32 -41.26
CA GLY A 15 -2.25 30.07 -40.77
C GLY A 15 -1.85 29.84 -39.31
N ARG A 16 -2.83 29.55 -38.45
CA ARG A 16 -2.61 29.03 -37.10
C ARG A 16 -2.21 27.56 -37.23
N SER A 17 -0.96 27.23 -36.90
CA SER A 17 -0.51 25.85 -36.71
C SER A 17 -1.20 25.27 -35.48
N GLY A 18 -2.11 24.32 -35.68
CA GLY A 18 -2.76 23.59 -34.59
C GLY A 18 -1.77 22.67 -33.90
N GLY A 19 -1.54 22.88 -32.60
CA GLY A 19 -0.84 21.93 -31.75
C GLY A 19 -1.63 20.63 -31.57
N PRO A 20 -1.02 19.58 -30.98
CA PRO A 20 -1.55 18.22 -30.92
C PRO A 20 -2.88 18.04 -30.15
N LEU A 21 -3.46 19.12 -29.62
CA LEU A 21 -4.72 19.12 -28.86
C LEU A 21 -5.82 20.01 -29.47
N GLY A 22 -5.71 20.36 -30.76
CA GLY A 22 -6.60 21.31 -31.46
C GLY A 22 -8.10 20.98 -31.53
N GLY A 23 -8.58 19.93 -30.85
CA GLY A 23 -9.99 19.51 -30.80
C GLY A 23 -10.60 19.37 -29.39
N LEU A 24 -9.84 19.61 -28.31
CA LEU A 24 -10.36 19.50 -26.95
C LEU A 24 -11.15 20.77 -26.57
N THR A 25 -12.46 20.62 -26.30
CA THR A 25 -13.26 21.70 -25.72
C THR A 25 -13.01 21.74 -24.21
N LEU A 26 -12.27 22.74 -23.75
CA LEU A 26 -11.99 22.93 -22.33
C LEU A 26 -13.14 23.68 -21.65
N PRO A 27 -13.46 23.36 -20.39
CA PRO A 27 -14.32 24.22 -19.58
C PRO A 27 -13.80 25.65 -19.55
N ALA A 28 -14.71 26.62 -19.44
CA ALA A 28 -14.32 28.03 -19.28
C ALA A 28 -13.41 28.17 -18.06
N HIS A 29 -12.30 28.90 -18.21
CA HIS A 29 -11.27 29.08 -17.18
C HIS A 29 -10.51 27.81 -16.76
N ALA A 30 -10.46 26.76 -17.59
CA ALA A 30 -9.59 25.60 -17.36
C ALA A 30 -8.37 25.62 -18.29
N GLY A 31 -7.27 25.05 -17.82
CA GLY A 31 -6.14 24.64 -18.63
C GLY A 31 -5.95 23.13 -18.60
N VAL A 32 -4.97 22.64 -19.35
CA VAL A 32 -4.62 21.22 -19.44
C VAL A 32 -3.21 21.00 -18.92
N LEU A 33 -3.04 19.96 -18.11
CA LEU A 33 -1.75 19.40 -17.77
C LEU A 33 -1.65 18.00 -18.39
N SER A 34 -0.51 17.70 -19.01
CA SER A 34 -0.23 16.33 -19.44
C SER A 34 1.23 15.94 -19.22
N CYS A 35 1.47 14.66 -19.00
CA CYS A 35 2.80 14.06 -19.02
C CYS A 35 2.71 12.62 -19.49
N ARG A 36 3.87 12.04 -19.83
CA ARG A 36 4.01 10.61 -20.08
C ARG A 36 4.95 10.02 -19.04
N VAL A 37 4.48 9.04 -18.30
CA VAL A 37 5.24 8.35 -17.25
C VAL A 37 5.95 7.16 -17.87
N LEU A 38 7.28 7.17 -17.80
CA LEU A 38 8.15 6.17 -18.39
C LEU A 38 9.03 5.51 -17.33
N ASP A 39 9.45 4.28 -17.60
CA ASP A 39 10.50 3.59 -16.86
C ASP A 39 11.91 4.02 -17.38
N PRO A 40 13.01 3.63 -16.73
CA PRO A 40 14.36 3.97 -17.17
C PRO A 40 14.77 3.42 -18.55
N VAL A 41 14.03 2.49 -19.11
CA VAL A 41 14.25 1.93 -20.46
C VAL A 41 13.29 2.51 -21.49
N ASN A 42 12.58 3.60 -21.15
CA ASN A 42 11.60 4.32 -21.97
C ASN A 42 10.31 3.53 -22.27
N GLY A 43 10.01 2.49 -21.50
CA GLY A 43 8.73 1.79 -21.51
C GLY A 43 7.65 2.59 -20.75
N PRO A 44 6.37 2.55 -21.18
CA PRO A 44 5.29 3.21 -20.45
C PRO A 44 5.01 2.50 -19.12
N VAL A 45 4.98 3.26 -18.02
CA VAL A 45 4.59 2.71 -16.71
C VAL A 45 3.07 2.71 -16.64
N GLN A 46 2.49 1.51 -16.56
CA GLN A 46 1.04 1.33 -16.43
C GLN A 46 0.61 1.40 -14.97
N GLN A 47 -0.65 1.79 -14.73
CA GLN A 47 -1.23 1.85 -13.38
C GLN A 47 -0.42 2.68 -12.37
N ALA A 48 0.40 3.63 -12.84
CA ALA A 48 1.04 4.58 -11.95
C ALA A 48 -0.02 5.55 -11.43
N GLU A 49 -0.18 5.61 -10.12
CA GLU A 49 -1.05 6.60 -9.49
C GLU A 49 -0.42 7.99 -9.61
N PHE A 50 -1.21 8.98 -10.02
CA PHE A 50 -0.79 10.37 -10.02
C PHE A 50 -1.74 11.22 -9.17
N VAL A 51 -1.17 12.23 -8.54
CA VAL A 51 -1.91 13.23 -7.76
C VAL A 51 -1.41 14.62 -8.09
N LEU A 52 -2.33 15.51 -8.41
CA LEU A 52 -2.10 16.95 -8.51
C LEU A 52 -2.57 17.62 -7.23
N THR A 53 -1.68 18.41 -6.63
CA THR A 53 -1.97 19.24 -5.46
C THR A 53 -1.75 20.71 -5.77
N ASP A 54 -2.62 21.57 -5.24
CA ASP A 54 -2.44 23.02 -5.32
C ASP A 54 -1.31 23.50 -4.37
N THR A 55 -1.02 24.80 -4.39
CA THR A 55 0.00 25.40 -3.52
C THR A 55 -0.31 25.26 -2.03
N MET A 56 -1.59 25.15 -1.66
CA MET A 56 -2.06 24.88 -0.30
C MET A 56 -1.97 23.40 0.11
N GLY A 57 -1.50 22.52 -0.79
CA GLY A 57 -1.37 21.09 -0.55
C GLY A 57 -2.69 20.32 -0.66
N ARG A 58 -3.76 20.94 -1.15
CA ARG A 58 -5.04 20.25 -1.35
C ARG A 58 -4.98 19.45 -2.63
N ARG A 59 -5.41 18.18 -2.57
CA ARG A 59 -5.58 17.33 -3.74
C ARG A 59 -6.68 17.90 -4.65
N THR A 60 -6.33 18.23 -5.88
CA THR A 60 -7.25 18.75 -6.88
C THR A 60 -7.72 17.64 -7.83
N VAL A 61 -6.78 16.83 -8.34
CA VAL A 61 -7.05 15.74 -9.28
C VAL A 61 -6.14 14.57 -8.94
N GLY A 62 -6.57 13.35 -9.20
CA GLY A 62 -5.68 12.19 -9.26
C GLY A 62 -6.36 11.02 -9.95
N GLY A 63 -5.57 10.02 -10.30
CA GLY A 63 -6.03 8.82 -11.01
C GLY A 63 -4.84 7.93 -11.32
N GLU A 64 -5.01 7.03 -12.28
CA GLU A 64 -3.94 6.17 -12.78
C GLU A 64 -3.56 6.59 -14.20
N THR A 65 -2.32 6.33 -14.59
CA THR A 65 -1.89 6.40 -15.98
C THR A 65 -2.66 5.42 -16.85
N ASP A 66 -2.92 5.80 -18.10
CA ASP A 66 -3.44 4.86 -19.10
C ASP A 66 -2.42 3.75 -19.46
N PRO A 67 -2.79 2.74 -20.26
CA PRO A 67 -1.86 1.67 -20.67
C PRO A 67 -0.60 2.14 -21.44
N TYR A 68 -0.55 3.41 -21.85
CA TYR A 68 0.58 4.04 -22.55
C TYR A 68 1.38 5.00 -21.66
N GLY A 69 1.09 5.01 -20.35
CA GLY A 69 1.76 5.85 -19.36
C GLY A 69 1.27 7.30 -19.36
N SER A 70 0.18 7.62 -20.07
CA SER A 70 -0.25 9.02 -20.21
C SER A 70 -1.03 9.48 -18.99
N VAL A 71 -0.72 10.70 -18.55
CA VAL A 71 -1.52 11.48 -17.59
C VAL A 71 -2.11 12.67 -18.31
N PHE A 72 -3.41 12.88 -18.12
CA PHE A 72 -4.12 14.04 -18.64
C PHE A 72 -5.08 14.58 -17.58
N ALA A 73 -4.97 15.87 -17.27
CA ALA A 73 -5.83 16.52 -16.28
C ALA A 73 -6.24 17.92 -16.73
N THR A 74 -7.52 18.23 -16.59
CA THR A 74 -8.05 19.59 -16.74
C THR A 74 -8.16 20.23 -15.36
N VAL A 75 -7.46 21.34 -15.15
CA VAL A 75 -7.42 22.03 -13.85
C VAL A 75 -7.53 23.55 -14.04
N PRO A 76 -8.01 24.30 -13.03
CA PRO A 76 -7.96 25.76 -13.06
C PRO A 76 -6.52 26.29 -13.24
N PRO A 77 -6.34 27.50 -13.79
CA PRO A 77 -5.05 28.16 -13.85
C PRO A 77 -4.41 28.28 -12.47
N GLY A 78 -3.12 28.00 -12.38
CA GLY A 78 -2.39 28.03 -11.12
C GLY A 78 -1.15 27.16 -11.13
N GLU A 79 -0.47 27.13 -10.00
CA GLU A 79 0.68 26.25 -9.76
C GLU A 79 0.23 24.96 -9.08
N TYR A 80 0.76 23.85 -9.58
CA TYR A 80 0.46 22.51 -9.09
C TYR A 80 1.74 21.74 -8.83
N ARG A 81 1.71 20.88 -7.82
CA ARG A 81 2.70 19.81 -7.65
C ARG A 81 2.09 18.51 -8.14
N LEU A 82 2.81 17.83 -9.01
CA LEU A 82 2.53 16.48 -9.48
C LEU A 82 3.33 15.50 -8.62
N ALA A 83 2.65 14.52 -8.03
CA ALA A 83 3.27 13.32 -7.49
C ALA A 83 2.87 12.14 -8.38
N VAL A 84 3.82 11.27 -8.71
CA VAL A 84 3.57 10.00 -9.41
C VAL A 84 4.19 8.86 -8.63
N THR A 85 3.40 7.83 -8.35
CA THR A 85 3.80 6.65 -7.59
C THR A 85 3.43 5.39 -8.37
N ALA A 86 4.39 4.47 -8.49
CA ALA A 86 4.18 3.17 -9.13
C ALA A 86 4.95 2.10 -8.36
N GLU A 87 4.44 0.87 -8.36
CA GLU A 87 5.11 -0.24 -7.69
C GLU A 87 6.50 -0.49 -8.29
N GLY A 88 7.52 -0.65 -7.43
CA GLY A 88 8.90 -0.85 -7.87
C GLY A 88 9.65 0.43 -8.25
N PHE A 89 9.03 1.61 -8.17
CA PHE A 89 9.65 2.90 -8.50
C PHE A 89 9.67 3.87 -7.31
N THR A 90 10.69 4.71 -7.26
CA THR A 90 10.76 5.84 -6.33
C THR A 90 9.70 6.87 -6.70
N PRO A 91 8.90 7.40 -5.75
CA PRO A 91 7.93 8.45 -6.02
C PRO A 91 8.57 9.65 -6.73
N PHE A 92 7.97 10.07 -7.85
CA PHE A 92 8.38 11.27 -8.55
C PHE A 92 7.59 12.47 -8.03
N HIS A 93 8.28 13.59 -7.87
CA HIS A 93 7.67 14.88 -7.57
C HIS A 93 8.11 15.92 -8.60
N GLY A 94 7.14 16.63 -9.19
CA GLY A 94 7.38 17.72 -10.13
C GLY A 94 6.41 18.87 -9.90
N SER A 95 6.66 20.00 -10.54
CA SER A 95 5.78 21.17 -10.50
C SER A 95 5.39 21.61 -11.89
N ALA A 96 4.16 22.08 -12.04
CA ALA A 96 3.64 22.63 -13.29
C ALA A 96 2.86 23.92 -13.04
N THR A 97 2.99 24.87 -13.94
CA THR A 97 2.13 26.06 -13.98
C THR A 97 1.14 25.91 -15.11
N VAL A 98 -0.15 25.91 -14.80
CA VAL A 98 -1.24 25.78 -15.78
C VAL A 98 -1.81 27.17 -16.07
N THR A 99 -1.95 27.50 -17.35
CA THR A 99 -2.54 28.75 -17.83
C THR A 99 -3.95 28.52 -18.38
N GLU A 100 -4.77 29.57 -18.37
CA GLU A 100 -6.13 29.51 -18.89
C GLU A 100 -6.15 29.21 -20.40
N GLY A 101 -6.91 28.18 -20.79
CA GLY A 101 -6.98 27.71 -22.18
C GLY A 101 -5.65 27.16 -22.71
N GLY A 102 -4.63 27.06 -21.86
CA GLY A 102 -3.29 26.62 -22.21
C GLY A 102 -3.09 25.13 -21.99
N HIS A 103 -2.08 24.59 -22.67
CA HIS A 103 -1.58 23.24 -22.46
C HIS A 103 -0.19 23.30 -21.81
N SER A 104 -0.07 22.66 -20.66
CA SER A 104 1.16 22.54 -19.87
C SER A 104 1.64 21.09 -19.94
N GLY A 105 2.48 20.81 -20.93
CA GLY A 105 3.13 19.52 -21.07
C GLY A 105 4.38 19.45 -20.21
N LEU A 106 4.43 18.55 -19.22
CA LEU A 106 5.65 18.26 -18.46
C LEU A 106 6.63 17.36 -19.24
N GLY A 107 6.23 16.86 -20.41
CA GLY A 107 7.00 15.92 -21.21
C GLY A 107 7.04 14.54 -20.57
N ASP A 108 8.18 13.87 -20.72
CA ASP A 108 8.41 12.54 -20.20
C ASP A 108 8.89 12.61 -18.74
N VAL A 109 8.12 12.00 -17.85
CA VAL A 109 8.43 11.78 -16.44
C VAL A 109 9.02 10.39 -16.32
N THR A 110 10.35 10.29 -16.29
CA THR A 110 11.05 9.01 -16.14
C THR A 110 11.16 8.66 -14.65
N LEU A 111 10.42 7.64 -14.21
CA LEU A 111 10.53 7.12 -12.85
C LEU A 111 11.86 6.41 -12.67
N GLN A 112 12.43 6.54 -11.47
CA GLN A 112 13.63 5.80 -11.09
C GLN A 112 13.22 4.52 -10.39
N VAL A 113 13.87 3.39 -10.71
CA VAL A 113 13.65 2.14 -9.99
C VAL A 113 13.94 2.36 -8.51
N ALA A 114 13.00 1.97 -7.65
CA ALA A 114 13.22 2.02 -6.21
C ALA A 114 14.34 1.03 -5.88
N GLN A 115 15.44 1.54 -5.32
CA GLN A 115 16.43 0.66 -4.74
C GLN A 115 15.79 -0.04 -3.54
N PRO A 116 15.82 -1.38 -3.47
CA PRO A 116 15.35 -2.07 -2.29
C PRO A 116 16.18 -1.60 -1.09
N PRO A 117 15.56 -1.41 0.09
CA PRO A 117 16.33 -1.13 1.29
C PRO A 117 17.35 -2.25 1.52
N SER A 118 18.52 -1.91 2.05
CA SER A 118 19.53 -2.90 2.42
C SER A 118 18.91 -3.94 3.35
N LEU A 119 19.06 -5.21 3.01
CA LEU A 119 18.55 -6.31 3.82
C LEU A 119 19.34 -6.44 5.13
N PRO A 120 18.70 -6.94 6.21
CA PRO A 120 19.40 -7.18 7.47
C PRO A 120 20.57 -8.14 7.27
N GLU A 121 21.64 -7.94 8.02
CA GLU A 121 22.77 -8.86 8.01
C GLU A 121 22.35 -10.26 8.48
N PRO A 122 22.99 -11.32 7.95
CA PRO A 122 22.81 -12.67 8.46
C PRO A 122 23.04 -12.77 9.97
N GLY A 123 22.26 -13.62 10.62
CA GLY A 123 22.32 -13.82 12.06
C GLY A 123 20.95 -14.06 12.69
N GLU A 124 20.95 -14.13 14.02
CA GLU A 124 19.75 -14.30 14.82
C GLU A 124 19.15 -12.94 15.19
N TRP A 125 17.84 -12.82 15.03
CA TRP A 125 17.06 -11.63 15.34
C TRP A 125 15.84 -12.05 16.16
N GLU A 126 15.36 -11.14 16.99
CA GLU A 126 14.17 -11.38 17.82
C GLU A 126 13.14 -10.27 17.57
N ILE A 127 11.86 -10.64 17.51
CA ILE A 127 10.76 -9.67 17.49
C ILE A 127 10.81 -8.89 18.79
N GLU A 128 10.85 -7.56 18.68
CA GLU A 128 10.81 -6.65 19.81
C GLU A 128 9.34 -6.29 20.09
N PRO A 129 8.74 -6.78 21.19
CA PRO A 129 7.29 -6.66 21.37
C PRO A 129 6.79 -5.24 21.63
N MET A 130 7.62 -4.33 22.16
CA MET A 130 7.18 -2.97 22.49
C MET A 130 6.96 -2.08 21.27
N HIS A 131 7.65 -2.37 20.16
CA HIS A 131 7.48 -1.66 18.88
C HIS A 131 6.90 -2.57 17.79
N SER A 132 6.21 -3.64 18.20
CA SER A 132 5.52 -4.55 17.30
C SER A 132 4.04 -4.65 17.67
N GLN A 133 3.21 -4.97 16.69
CA GLN A 133 1.77 -5.11 16.85
C GLN A 133 1.22 -6.22 15.95
N ILE A 134 0.34 -7.04 16.52
CA ILE A 134 -0.49 -8.00 15.81
C ILE A 134 -1.94 -7.55 15.95
N SER A 135 -2.50 -6.98 14.89
CA SER A 135 -3.87 -6.47 14.86
C SER A 135 -4.76 -7.29 13.94
N PHE A 136 -6.05 -7.30 14.23
CA PHE A 136 -7.06 -7.88 13.36
C PHE A 136 -8.29 -6.99 13.25
N THR A 137 -8.98 -7.13 12.13
CA THR A 137 -10.27 -6.49 11.87
C THR A 137 -11.29 -7.52 11.40
N ALA A 138 -12.40 -7.62 12.13
CA ALA A 138 -13.56 -8.43 11.77
C ALA A 138 -14.75 -7.53 11.39
N ARG A 139 -15.64 -8.02 10.52
CA ARG A 139 -16.91 -7.32 10.22
C ARG A 139 -18.02 -7.79 11.13
N HIS A 140 -18.72 -6.87 11.76
CA HIS A 140 -19.95 -7.12 12.52
C HIS A 140 -21.16 -6.80 11.65
N ILE A 141 -22.03 -7.79 11.44
CA ILE A 141 -23.26 -7.73 10.64
C ILE A 141 -23.09 -7.12 9.23
N GLY A 142 -21.89 -7.21 8.67
CA GLY A 142 -21.52 -6.61 7.38
C GLY A 142 -21.38 -5.09 7.37
N LEU A 143 -21.65 -4.39 8.49
CA LEU A 143 -21.69 -2.93 8.57
C LEU A 143 -20.50 -2.35 9.33
N ALA A 144 -20.35 -2.73 10.61
CA ALA A 144 -19.34 -2.16 11.48
C ALA A 144 -18.04 -3.00 11.47
N ARG A 145 -16.92 -2.37 11.81
CA ARG A 145 -15.63 -3.05 12.02
C ARG A 145 -15.40 -3.23 13.51
N ILE A 146 -15.04 -4.46 13.90
CA ILE A 146 -14.49 -4.77 15.22
C ILE A 146 -12.98 -4.84 15.04
N HIS A 147 -12.27 -3.99 15.78
CA HIS A 147 -10.82 -3.99 15.84
C HIS A 147 -10.39 -4.74 17.10
N GLY A 148 -9.33 -5.54 16.97
CA GLY A 148 -8.69 -6.17 18.10
C GLY A 148 -7.21 -6.40 17.83
N ARG A 149 -6.52 -6.87 18.87
CA ARG A 149 -5.09 -7.17 18.83
C ARG A 149 -4.75 -8.32 19.77
N PHE A 150 -3.55 -8.85 19.63
CA PHE A 150 -2.92 -9.73 20.62
C PHE A 150 -1.79 -8.98 21.30
N ASN A 151 -1.84 -8.90 22.64
CA ASN A 151 -0.90 -8.10 23.41
C ASN A 151 0.37 -8.87 23.84
N THR A 152 0.39 -10.20 23.66
CA THR A 152 1.52 -11.04 24.10
C THR A 152 1.91 -12.01 23.00
N PHE A 153 3.13 -11.82 22.50
CA PHE A 153 3.74 -12.63 21.46
C PHE A 153 5.27 -12.54 21.57
N ALA A 154 5.94 -13.51 20.96
CA ALA A 154 7.38 -13.50 20.78
C ALA A 154 7.71 -14.14 19.44
N GLY A 155 8.87 -13.83 18.88
CA GLY A 155 9.33 -14.51 17.68
C GLY A 155 10.82 -14.41 17.48
N ALA A 156 11.38 -15.43 16.85
CA ALA A 156 12.76 -15.51 16.44
C ALA A 156 12.82 -15.53 14.91
N VAL A 157 13.80 -14.80 14.35
CA VAL A 157 14.05 -14.72 12.92
C VAL A 157 15.53 -14.98 12.68
N ARG A 158 15.85 -16.07 12.00
CA ARG A 158 17.20 -16.33 11.51
C ARG A 158 17.30 -15.82 10.08
N ILE A 159 18.11 -14.78 9.89
CA ILE A 159 18.45 -14.26 8.57
C ILE A 159 19.65 -15.03 8.04
N ALA A 160 19.50 -15.63 6.85
CA ALA A 160 20.60 -16.29 6.14
C ALA A 160 21.29 -15.32 5.16
N ASP A 161 22.43 -15.73 4.59
CA ASP A 161 23.12 -15.00 3.51
C ASP A 161 22.19 -14.71 2.32
N HIS A 162 21.29 -15.66 2.05
CA HIS A 162 20.25 -15.57 1.05
C HIS A 162 18.89 -15.58 1.75
N MET A 163 18.09 -14.52 1.57
CA MET A 163 16.84 -14.32 2.32
C MET A 163 15.84 -15.46 2.15
N GLU A 164 15.84 -16.13 0.99
CA GLU A 164 15.04 -17.32 0.70
C GLU A 164 15.33 -18.51 1.63
N ASN A 165 16.51 -18.54 2.27
CA ASN A 165 16.94 -19.57 3.22
C ASN A 165 16.77 -19.13 4.69
N SER A 166 16.23 -17.94 4.92
CA SER A 166 15.90 -17.44 6.25
C SER A 166 14.72 -18.23 6.84
N ALA A 167 14.60 -18.21 8.17
CA ALA A 167 13.52 -18.88 8.88
C ALA A 167 12.98 -17.97 9.99
N MET A 168 11.71 -18.11 10.31
CA MET A 168 11.02 -17.37 11.34
C MET A 168 10.07 -18.29 12.07
N HIS A 169 10.01 -18.11 13.39
CA HIS A 169 9.06 -18.77 14.26
C HIS A 169 8.44 -17.73 15.20
N VAL A 170 7.11 -17.64 15.22
CA VAL A 170 6.34 -16.72 16.06
C VAL A 170 5.34 -17.49 16.91
N ILE A 171 5.30 -17.17 18.20
CA ILE A 171 4.31 -17.65 19.15
C ILE A 171 3.46 -16.47 19.63
N ILE A 172 2.15 -16.70 19.75
CA ILE A 172 1.18 -15.71 20.19
C ILE A 172 0.33 -16.34 21.28
N ASP A 173 0.22 -15.68 22.43
CA ASP A 173 -0.68 -16.10 23.49
C ASP A 173 -2.12 -15.76 23.10
N ALA A 174 -2.93 -16.79 22.89
CA ALA A 174 -4.33 -16.65 22.48
C ALA A 174 -5.17 -15.94 23.55
N ALA A 175 -4.82 -16.05 24.84
CA ALA A 175 -5.51 -15.37 25.92
C ALA A 175 -5.26 -13.84 25.91
N SER A 176 -4.20 -13.38 25.24
CA SER A 176 -3.85 -11.95 25.16
C SER A 176 -4.73 -11.14 24.20
N ILE A 177 -5.76 -11.77 23.61
CA ILE A 177 -6.74 -11.08 22.77
C ILE A 177 -7.40 -9.91 23.49
N ASP A 178 -7.48 -8.78 22.81
CA ASP A 178 -8.05 -7.55 23.33
C ASP A 178 -8.79 -6.80 22.22
N THR A 179 -10.09 -6.63 22.40
CA THR A 179 -10.97 -5.85 21.53
C THR A 179 -11.50 -4.59 22.23
N ASN A 180 -10.91 -4.26 23.39
CA ASN A 180 -11.31 -3.18 24.29
C ASN A 180 -12.72 -3.36 24.89
N VAL A 181 -13.24 -4.59 24.92
CA VAL A 181 -14.55 -4.93 25.48
C VAL A 181 -14.45 -6.25 26.22
N GLN A 182 -14.27 -6.19 27.54
CA GLN A 182 -14.00 -7.36 28.39
C GLN A 182 -14.95 -8.54 28.15
N MET A 183 -16.26 -8.29 28.10
CA MET A 183 -17.26 -9.34 27.86
C MET A 183 -17.06 -10.05 26.52
N ARG A 184 -16.65 -9.32 25.48
CA ARG A 184 -16.36 -9.91 24.17
C ARG A 184 -15.04 -10.67 24.22
N ASP A 185 -14.03 -10.15 24.89
CA ASP A 185 -12.73 -10.81 25.02
C ASP A 185 -12.87 -12.13 25.79
N ASP A 186 -13.68 -12.16 26.86
CA ASP A 186 -13.99 -13.38 27.61
C ASP A 186 -14.71 -14.42 26.75
N HIS A 187 -15.64 -13.98 25.90
CA HIS A 187 -16.31 -14.86 24.95
C HIS A 187 -15.36 -15.38 23.86
N LEU A 188 -14.47 -14.53 23.32
CA LEU A 188 -13.49 -14.92 22.32
C LEU A 188 -12.46 -15.92 22.88
N ARG A 189 -12.17 -15.88 24.17
CA ARG A 189 -11.30 -16.86 24.84
C ARG A 189 -11.99 -18.21 25.11
N SER A 190 -13.32 -18.27 25.06
CA SER A 190 -14.08 -19.47 25.39
C SER A 190 -13.96 -20.58 24.34
N GLY A 191 -14.48 -21.76 24.66
CA GLY A 191 -14.58 -22.91 23.75
C GLY A 191 -15.41 -22.67 22.49
N ASP A 192 -16.16 -21.58 22.41
CA ASP A 192 -16.91 -21.19 21.21
C ASP A 192 -16.00 -20.56 20.13
N PHE A 193 -14.84 -20.04 20.53
CA PHE A 193 -13.89 -19.33 19.65
C PHE A 193 -12.47 -19.89 19.79
N LEU A 194 -11.59 -19.22 20.55
CA LEU A 194 -10.17 -19.58 20.61
C LEU A 194 -9.89 -20.80 21.50
N ASP A 195 -10.83 -21.16 22.39
CA ASP A 195 -10.70 -22.26 23.35
C ASP A 195 -9.32 -22.24 24.04
N VAL A 196 -8.96 -21.10 24.65
CA VAL A 196 -7.59 -20.85 25.13
C VAL A 196 -7.16 -21.81 26.25
N ALA A 197 -8.13 -22.47 26.90
CA ALA A 197 -7.85 -23.53 27.86
C ALA A 197 -7.25 -24.78 27.20
N ARG A 198 -7.61 -25.06 25.94
CA ARG A 198 -7.11 -26.21 25.16
C ARG A 198 -6.05 -25.82 24.14
N PHE A 199 -6.14 -24.62 23.57
CA PHE A 199 -5.23 -24.10 22.56
C PHE A 199 -4.67 -22.74 23.01
N PRO A 200 -3.78 -22.71 24.02
CA PRO A 200 -3.29 -21.45 24.59
C PRO A 200 -2.37 -20.66 23.65
N VAL A 201 -1.79 -21.32 22.64
CA VAL A 201 -0.79 -20.74 21.75
C VAL A 201 -1.25 -20.84 20.30
N MET A 202 -1.14 -19.73 19.57
CA MET A 202 -1.08 -19.73 18.12
C MET A 202 0.38 -19.66 17.67
N GLU A 203 0.72 -20.37 16.61
CA GLU A 203 2.11 -20.56 16.21
C GLU A 203 2.25 -20.42 14.69
N PHE A 204 3.25 -19.67 14.24
CA PHE A 204 3.57 -19.53 12.82
C PHE A 204 5.02 -19.90 12.55
N TYR A 205 5.24 -20.84 11.64
CA TYR A 205 6.57 -21.19 11.12
C TYR A 205 6.65 -20.80 9.65
N SER A 206 7.66 -20.01 9.28
CA SER A 206 7.90 -19.71 7.87
C SER A 206 8.49 -20.90 7.14
N GLU A 207 8.10 -21.05 5.88
CA GLU A 207 8.59 -22.08 4.97
C GLU A 207 9.34 -21.48 3.78
N ARG A 208 8.96 -20.25 3.36
CA ARG A 208 9.52 -19.62 2.17
C ARG A 208 9.40 -18.10 2.19
N PHE A 209 10.49 -17.43 1.83
CA PHE A 209 10.55 -16.00 1.56
C PHE A 209 10.72 -15.79 0.06
N VAL A 210 9.91 -14.91 -0.54
CA VAL A 210 9.94 -14.62 -1.97
C VAL A 210 10.00 -13.12 -2.17
N HIS A 211 11.05 -12.63 -2.83
CA HIS A 211 11.11 -11.23 -3.23
C HIS A 211 10.08 -10.97 -4.34
N ARG A 212 9.25 -9.94 -4.16
CA ARG A 212 8.19 -9.53 -5.10
C ARG A 212 8.53 -8.23 -5.84
N GLY A 213 9.74 -7.71 -5.69
CA GLY A 213 10.19 -6.45 -6.29
C GLY A 213 10.16 -5.28 -5.32
N GLY A 214 11.04 -4.30 -5.53
CA GLY A 214 11.22 -3.17 -4.61
C GLY A 214 11.42 -3.65 -3.16
N SER A 215 10.64 -3.12 -2.22
CA SER A 215 10.64 -3.54 -0.82
C SER A 215 9.63 -4.64 -0.48
N ARG A 216 8.97 -5.27 -1.46
CA ARG A 216 7.88 -6.23 -1.25
C ARG A 216 8.39 -7.66 -1.18
N TRP A 217 7.80 -8.43 -0.28
CA TRP A 217 8.10 -9.83 -0.02
C TRP A 217 6.81 -10.62 0.21
N GLY A 218 6.80 -11.88 -0.24
CA GLY A 218 5.82 -12.86 0.22
C GLY A 218 6.47 -13.79 1.23
N VAL A 219 5.92 -13.89 2.43
CA VAL A 219 6.35 -14.85 3.45
C VAL A 219 5.27 -15.90 3.61
N THR A 220 5.52 -17.11 3.11
CA THR A 220 4.61 -18.25 3.24
C THR A 220 5.05 -19.12 4.41
N GLY A 221 4.09 -19.60 5.21
CA GLY A 221 4.36 -20.48 6.34
C GLY A 221 3.12 -21.20 6.85
N ALA A 222 3.33 -22.11 7.80
CA ALA A 222 2.27 -22.84 8.48
C ALA A 222 1.81 -22.06 9.73
N LEU A 223 0.54 -21.64 9.74
CA LEU A 223 -0.14 -21.08 10.90
C LEU A 223 -0.94 -22.19 11.59
N THR A 224 -0.62 -22.47 12.85
CA THR A 224 -1.41 -23.33 13.74
C THR A 224 -2.27 -22.45 14.64
N LEU A 225 -3.59 -22.62 14.54
CA LEU A 225 -4.59 -21.87 15.30
C LEU A 225 -5.75 -22.82 15.63
N HIS A 226 -6.16 -22.85 16.91
CA HIS A 226 -7.25 -23.70 17.40
C HIS A 226 -7.06 -25.19 17.00
N GLY A 227 -5.82 -25.69 17.13
CA GLY A 227 -5.46 -27.08 16.84
C GLY A 227 -5.40 -27.46 15.36
N VAL A 228 -5.55 -26.50 14.44
CA VAL A 228 -5.50 -26.73 12.99
C VAL A 228 -4.36 -25.93 12.37
N SER A 229 -3.55 -26.58 11.55
CA SER A 229 -2.47 -25.94 10.78
C SER A 229 -2.90 -25.66 9.34
N ARG A 230 -2.69 -24.44 8.87
CA ARG A 230 -2.96 -23.99 7.50
C ARG A 230 -1.78 -23.22 6.93
N THR A 231 -1.54 -23.38 5.63
CA THR A 231 -0.58 -22.54 4.92
C THR A 231 -1.16 -21.14 4.74
N VAL A 232 -0.44 -20.13 5.23
CA VAL A 232 -0.79 -18.72 5.15
C VAL A 232 0.34 -17.98 4.45
N THR A 233 0.01 -17.00 3.62
CA THR A 233 0.99 -16.09 3.03
C THR A 233 0.77 -14.68 3.56
N LEU A 234 1.84 -14.10 4.09
CA LEU A 234 1.91 -12.71 4.51
C LEU A 234 2.41 -11.87 3.33
N ASP A 235 1.65 -10.86 2.94
CA ASP A 235 2.11 -9.84 2.01
C ASP A 235 2.88 -8.78 2.80
N THR A 236 4.19 -8.77 2.62
CA THR A 236 5.13 -8.05 3.49
C THR A 236 5.79 -6.91 2.74
N GLN A 237 5.80 -5.73 3.34
CA GLN A 237 6.62 -4.60 2.95
C GLN A 237 7.78 -4.44 3.94
N TYR A 238 9.00 -4.56 3.44
CA TYR A 238 10.21 -4.31 4.21
C TYR A 238 10.46 -2.80 4.29
N LEU A 239 10.62 -2.27 5.51
CA LEU A 239 10.74 -0.83 5.75
C LEU A 239 12.20 -0.37 5.90
N GLY A 240 13.13 -1.32 5.98
CA GLY A 240 14.57 -1.06 6.04
C GLY A 240 15.19 -1.33 7.41
N ILE A 241 16.45 -0.88 7.55
CA ILE A 241 17.28 -0.99 8.75
C ILE A 241 17.39 0.38 9.39
N GLY A 242 17.41 0.40 10.72
CA GLY A 242 17.78 1.57 11.51
C GLY A 242 18.53 1.16 12.76
N ASN A 243 18.95 2.16 13.54
CA ASN A 243 19.49 1.93 14.88
C ASN A 243 18.45 2.41 15.90
N GLY A 244 18.29 1.64 16.98
CA GLY A 244 17.52 2.06 18.13
C GLY A 244 18.23 3.12 18.97
N MET A 245 17.58 3.55 20.05
CA MET A 245 18.10 4.60 20.93
C MET A 245 19.39 4.19 21.65
N GLU A 246 19.61 2.89 21.83
CA GLU A 246 20.80 2.34 22.50
C GLU A 246 21.87 1.87 21.50
N GLY A 247 21.68 2.16 20.21
CA GLY A 247 22.61 1.82 19.13
C GLY A 247 22.45 0.39 18.59
N GLU A 248 21.47 -0.36 19.09
CA GLU A 248 21.14 -1.70 18.61
C GLU A 248 20.55 -1.67 17.20
N VAL A 249 20.98 -2.59 16.35
CA VAL A 249 20.50 -2.67 14.96
C VAL A 249 19.09 -3.23 14.93
N ARG A 250 18.20 -2.52 14.24
CA ARG A 250 16.78 -2.85 14.08
C ARG A 250 16.42 -2.98 12.62
N ALA A 251 15.48 -3.87 12.32
CA ALA A 251 14.83 -3.94 11.02
C ALA A 251 13.32 -3.91 11.22
N ALA A 252 12.60 -3.32 10.27
CA ALA A 252 11.15 -3.16 10.37
C ALA A 252 10.43 -3.70 9.12
N CYS A 253 9.25 -4.28 9.32
CA CYS A 253 8.35 -4.66 8.25
C CYS A 253 6.89 -4.40 8.63
N ARG A 254 6.07 -4.17 7.60
CA ARG A 254 4.62 -4.25 7.68
C ARG A 254 4.18 -5.49 6.93
N ALA A 255 3.20 -6.21 7.43
CA ALA A 255 2.62 -7.34 6.71
C ALA A 255 1.11 -7.43 6.87
N THR A 256 0.44 -7.94 5.84
CA THR A 256 -1.00 -8.18 5.88
C THR A 256 -1.36 -9.56 5.36
N THR A 257 -2.49 -10.08 5.82
CA THR A 257 -3.12 -11.29 5.26
C THR A 257 -4.60 -11.30 5.60
N GLU A 258 -5.36 -12.21 4.97
CA GLU A 258 -6.76 -12.47 5.33
C GLU A 258 -6.91 -13.93 5.73
N LEU A 259 -7.54 -14.17 6.87
CA LEU A 259 -7.85 -15.50 7.38
C LEU A 259 -9.36 -15.73 7.38
N HIS A 260 -9.78 -16.97 7.17
CA HIS A 260 -11.16 -17.38 7.40
C HIS A 260 -11.26 -18.25 8.66
N ARG A 261 -12.08 -17.82 9.62
CA ARG A 261 -12.20 -18.52 10.92
C ARG A 261 -12.66 -19.99 10.80
N ASP A 262 -13.44 -20.30 9.76
CA ASP A 262 -13.94 -21.66 9.52
C ASP A 262 -12.84 -22.66 9.17
N ASP A 263 -11.74 -22.17 8.55
CA ASP A 263 -10.59 -22.99 8.19
C ASP A 263 -9.86 -23.57 9.41
N PHE A 264 -10.06 -22.91 10.56
CA PHE A 264 -9.50 -23.23 11.87
C PHE A 264 -10.56 -23.74 12.84
N THR A 265 -11.69 -24.25 12.33
CA THR A 265 -12.78 -24.88 13.12
C THR A 265 -13.52 -23.95 14.10
N MET A 266 -13.26 -22.65 14.07
CA MET A 266 -13.97 -21.65 14.86
C MET A 266 -15.31 -21.29 14.20
N ARG A 267 -16.30 -22.16 14.39
CA ARG A 267 -17.58 -22.14 13.66
C ARG A 267 -18.73 -21.44 14.36
N TRP A 268 -18.52 -20.89 15.56
CA TRP A 268 -19.59 -20.22 16.30
C TRP A 268 -20.28 -19.17 15.43
N GLN A 269 -21.61 -19.14 15.47
CA GLN A 269 -22.39 -18.19 14.71
C GLN A 269 -23.70 -17.92 15.43
N THR A 270 -24.03 -16.64 15.57
CA THR A 270 -25.42 -16.22 15.83
C THR A 270 -26.01 -15.68 14.53
N MET A 271 -27.11 -16.27 14.10
CA MET A 271 -27.85 -15.79 12.93
C MET A 271 -28.85 -14.73 13.38
N LEU A 272 -28.79 -13.55 12.78
CA LEU A 272 -29.82 -12.52 12.93
C LEU A 272 -31.02 -12.80 12.02
N ALA A 273 -32.12 -12.09 12.26
CA ALA A 273 -33.28 -12.10 11.38
C ALA A 273 -32.85 -11.87 9.92
N ARG A 274 -33.41 -12.65 8.99
CA ARG A 274 -33.05 -12.69 7.55
C ARG A 274 -31.75 -13.43 7.18
N GLY A 275 -31.19 -14.23 8.09
CA GLY A 275 -30.09 -15.14 7.74
C GLY A 275 -28.72 -14.45 7.67
N ILE A 276 -28.56 -13.30 8.34
CA ILE A 276 -27.30 -12.55 8.36
C ILE A 276 -26.44 -13.03 9.53
N ALA A 277 -25.18 -13.35 9.23
CA ALA A 277 -24.14 -13.61 10.20
C ALA A 277 -23.92 -12.42 11.15
N ALA A 278 -23.90 -12.65 12.47
CA ALA A 278 -23.53 -11.61 13.42
C ALA A 278 -22.06 -11.15 13.21
N VAL A 279 -21.17 -12.09 12.88
CA VAL A 279 -19.75 -11.83 12.63
C VAL A 279 -19.34 -12.45 11.29
N GLY A 280 -18.67 -11.67 10.45
CA GLY A 280 -18.14 -12.13 9.16
C GLY A 280 -17.05 -13.18 9.34
N ASN A 281 -16.87 -14.05 8.34
CA ASN A 281 -15.91 -15.15 8.44
C ASN A 281 -14.49 -14.74 8.05
N SER A 282 -14.34 -13.71 7.21
CA SER A 282 -13.06 -13.08 6.88
C SER A 282 -12.56 -12.18 8.00
N ILE A 283 -11.30 -12.39 8.38
CA ILE A 283 -10.57 -11.61 9.37
C ILE A 283 -9.32 -11.05 8.68
N THR A 284 -9.27 -9.73 8.52
CA THR A 284 -8.06 -9.07 8.02
C THR A 284 -7.05 -8.99 9.17
N ILE A 285 -5.80 -9.35 8.88
CA ILE A 285 -4.67 -9.27 9.81
C ILE A 285 -3.72 -8.19 9.32
N ASP A 286 -3.31 -7.32 10.24
CA ASP A 286 -2.36 -6.25 10.02
C ASP A 286 -1.23 -6.36 11.04
N LEU A 287 0.00 -6.43 10.55
CA LEU A 287 1.21 -6.59 11.34
C LEU A 287 2.12 -5.39 11.10
N ASP A 288 2.57 -4.75 12.16
CA ASP A 288 3.69 -3.82 12.14
C ASP A 288 4.74 -4.39 13.09
N VAL A 289 5.92 -4.76 12.59
CA VAL A 289 6.90 -5.56 13.34
C VAL A 289 8.25 -4.88 13.28
N GLN A 290 8.90 -4.79 14.44
CA GLN A 290 10.33 -4.53 14.55
C GLN A 290 11.04 -5.77 15.08
N ILE A 291 12.18 -6.07 14.48
CA ILE A 291 13.13 -7.07 14.98
C ILE A 291 14.43 -6.39 15.38
N VAL A 292 15.07 -6.90 16.43
CA VAL A 292 16.38 -6.45 16.92
C VAL A 292 17.39 -7.57 16.71
N LYS A 293 18.60 -7.23 16.24
CA LYS A 293 19.67 -8.20 16.08
C LYS A 293 20.09 -8.72 17.45
N LYS A 294 20.09 -10.03 17.64
CA LYS A 294 20.62 -10.64 18.86
C LYS A 294 22.12 -10.37 18.90
N GLN A 295 22.60 -9.80 20.00
CA GLN A 295 24.04 -9.64 20.15
C GLN A 295 24.68 -11.00 20.40
N ASP A 296 25.73 -11.31 19.64
CA ASP A 296 26.58 -12.45 19.94
C ASP A 296 27.24 -12.19 21.30
N GLY A 297 26.95 -13.06 22.27
CA GLY A 297 27.51 -12.99 23.63
C GLY A 297 28.97 -13.38 23.69
#